data_AF-A0A8E0ITP1-F1
#
_entry.id   AF-A0A8E0ITP1-F1
#
_cell.length_a   1.000
_cell.length_b   1.000
_cell.length_c   1.000
_cell.angle_alpha   90.00
_cell.angle_beta   90.00
_cell.angle_gamma   90.00
#
_symmetry.space_group_name_H-M   'P 1'
#
loop_
_entity.id
_entity.type
_entity.pdbx_description
1 polymer ?
#
loop_
_entity_poly.entity_id
_entity_poly.type
_entity_poly.pdbx_seq_one_letter_code
_entity_poly.pdbx_strand_id
1 'polypeptide(L)'
;GMKLDTDAQTEAAAHQLQDSGAKNIVLKGAHDDPTQPTVRDFVLLESGKSFWLSEPYHATDRVNGTGDTLSAVITAEIGKGNSVEEAIRIAKRFTNQAIGHSIAVGHQYGPINHWANKIVYPQF
;
A
#
# COMPACT_ATOMS: atom_id res chain seq x y z
N GLY A 1 -0.07 -21.77 5.52
CA GLY A 1 0.63 -20.71 4.76
C GLY A 1 2.02 -20.54 5.31
N MET A 2 2.91 -19.89 4.56
CA MET A 2 4.24 -19.48 5.03
C MET A 2 4.12 -18.37 6.07
N LYS A 3 4.93 -18.40 7.13
CA LYS A 3 5.05 -17.31 8.10
C LYS A 3 6.07 -16.29 7.60
N LEU A 4 5.75 -15.00 7.69
CA LEU A 4 6.57 -13.89 7.19
C LEU A 4 7.05 -13.03 8.35
N ASP A 5 8.03 -13.52 9.11
CA ASP A 5 8.59 -12.82 10.27
C ASP A 5 9.85 -12.02 9.92
N THR A 6 10.45 -12.26 8.75
CA THR A 6 11.68 -11.59 8.31
C THR A 6 11.56 -11.02 6.90
N ASP A 7 12.38 -10.01 6.61
CA ASP A 7 12.51 -9.43 5.27
C ASP A 7 12.83 -10.53 4.23
N ALA A 8 13.77 -11.44 4.54
CA ALA A 8 14.14 -12.54 3.64
C ALA A 8 12.98 -13.50 3.33
N GLN A 9 12.12 -13.79 4.31
CA GLN A 9 10.92 -14.60 4.10
C GLN A 9 9.90 -13.87 3.22
N THR A 10 9.76 -12.55 3.42
CA THR A 10 8.89 -11.70 2.61
C THR A 10 9.35 -11.68 1.15
N GLU A 11 10.64 -11.50 0.91
CA GLU A 11 11.23 -11.53 -0.43
C GLU A 11 11.02 -12.90 -1.10
N ALA A 12 11.30 -13.99 -0.39
CA ALA A 12 11.07 -15.36 -0.89
C ALA A 12 9.59 -15.61 -1.23
N ALA A 13 8.66 -15.14 -0.41
CA ALA A 13 7.23 -15.27 -0.68
C ALA A 13 6.80 -14.49 -1.93
N ALA A 14 7.38 -13.31 -2.17
CA ALA A 14 7.10 -12.55 -3.39
C ALA A 14 7.55 -13.30 -4.64
N HIS A 15 8.74 -13.92 -4.60
CA HIS A 15 9.20 -14.77 -5.70
C HIS A 15 8.29 -15.98 -5.93
N GLN A 16 7.82 -16.65 -4.88
CA GLN A 16 6.87 -17.77 -5.02
C GLN A 16 5.53 -17.34 -5.67
N LEU A 17 5.04 -16.14 -5.32
CA LEU A 17 3.85 -15.58 -5.95
C LEU A 17 4.09 -15.22 -7.42
N GLN A 18 5.28 -14.73 -7.75
CA GLN A 18 5.67 -14.43 -9.12
C GLN A 18 5.80 -15.70 -9.97
N ASP A 19 6.41 -16.76 -9.42
CA ASP A 19 6.50 -18.10 -10.03
C ASP A 19 5.12 -18.73 -10.27
N SER A 20 4.11 -18.31 -9.49
CA SER A 20 2.72 -18.74 -9.65
C SER A 20 1.98 -17.98 -10.78
N GLY A 21 2.64 -17.01 -11.43
CA GLY A 21 2.15 -16.33 -12.65
C GLY A 21 1.80 -14.86 -12.48
N ALA A 22 1.86 -14.30 -11.27
CA ALA A 22 1.61 -12.86 -11.06
C ALA A 22 2.85 -12.05 -11.47
N LYS A 23 2.69 -11.10 -12.39
CA LYS A 23 3.83 -10.33 -12.96
C LYS A 23 4.47 -9.38 -11.95
N ASN A 24 3.67 -8.64 -11.21
CA ASN A 24 4.11 -7.64 -10.23
C ASN A 24 3.47 -7.97 -8.88
N ILE A 25 4.28 -7.99 -7.83
CA ILE A 25 3.89 -8.39 -6.48
C ILE A 25 4.05 -7.21 -5.53
N VAL A 26 3.04 -6.98 -4.69
CA VAL A 26 3.11 -6.07 -3.55
C VAL A 26 2.71 -6.84 -2.29
N LEU A 27 3.66 -7.07 -1.40
CA LEU A 27 3.43 -7.62 -0.07
C LEU A 27 3.34 -6.48 0.93
N LYS A 28 2.14 -6.25 1.47
CA LYS A 28 1.90 -5.19 2.46
C LYS A 28 2.52 -5.54 3.81
N GLY A 29 3.06 -4.54 4.48
CA GLY A 29 3.54 -4.66 5.84
C GLY A 29 2.43 -4.86 6.86
N ALA A 30 2.80 -5.39 8.02
CA ALA A 30 1.90 -5.55 9.15
C ALA A 30 1.69 -4.22 9.90
N HIS A 31 0.55 -4.14 10.60
CA HIS A 31 0.11 -3.01 11.41
C HIS A 31 -0.18 -3.47 12.87
N ASP A 32 0.46 -4.53 13.31
CA ASP A 32 0.14 -5.29 14.52
C ASP A 32 0.96 -4.88 15.75
N ASP A 33 2.06 -4.13 15.57
CA ASP A 33 2.84 -3.57 16.68
C ASP A 33 2.54 -2.07 16.83
N PRO A 34 1.82 -1.64 17.89
CA PRO A 34 1.50 -0.23 18.11
C PRO A 34 2.73 0.65 18.43
N THR A 35 3.90 0.05 18.65
CA THR A 35 5.17 0.74 18.88
C THR A 35 6.01 0.90 17.61
N GLN A 36 5.59 0.30 16.49
CA GLN A 36 6.34 0.39 15.25
C GLN A 36 6.33 1.82 14.70
N PRO A 37 7.48 2.36 14.24
CA PRO A 37 7.54 3.72 13.70
C PRO A 37 7.02 3.80 12.26
N THR A 38 7.12 2.72 11.50
CA THR A 38 6.77 2.68 10.07
C THR A 38 6.09 1.37 9.68
N VAL A 39 5.42 1.39 8.53
CA VAL A 39 4.87 0.22 7.84
C VAL A 39 5.63 0.05 6.53
N ARG A 40 6.25 -1.13 6.36
CA ARG A 40 7.07 -1.45 5.20
C ARG A 40 6.37 -2.43 4.26
N ASP A 41 6.28 -2.08 2.97
CA ASP A 41 5.76 -2.97 1.93
C ASP A 41 6.92 -3.41 1.03
N PHE A 42 6.94 -4.67 0.64
CA PHE A 42 7.89 -5.19 -0.35
C PHE A 42 7.24 -5.24 -1.74
N VAL A 43 8.00 -4.84 -2.75
CA VAL A 43 7.57 -4.84 -4.15
C VAL A 43 8.56 -5.63 -4.98
N LEU A 44 8.05 -6.52 -5.83
CA LEU A 44 8.80 -7.25 -6.86
C LEU A 44 8.11 -7.01 -8.21
N LEU A 45 8.79 -6.38 -9.14
CA LEU A 45 8.27 -6.07 -10.47
C LEU A 45 8.54 -7.21 -11.46
N GLU A 46 7.82 -7.19 -12.58
CA GLU A 46 7.99 -8.14 -13.70
C GLU A 46 9.43 -8.13 -14.25
N SER A 47 10.12 -6.99 -14.17
CA SER A 47 11.50 -6.85 -14.60
C SER A 47 12.53 -7.54 -13.69
N GLY A 48 12.09 -8.12 -12.57
CA GLY A 48 12.96 -8.63 -11.50
C GLY A 48 13.50 -7.54 -10.57
N LYS A 49 13.23 -6.24 -10.85
CA LYS A 49 13.54 -5.17 -9.92
C LYS A 49 12.67 -5.29 -8.68
N SER A 50 13.30 -5.23 -7.50
CA SER A 50 12.60 -5.21 -6.22
C SER A 50 13.01 -4.01 -5.36
N PHE A 51 12.15 -3.63 -4.43
CA PHE A 51 12.41 -2.55 -3.47
C PHE A 51 11.44 -2.60 -2.30
N TRP A 52 11.85 -1.97 -1.20
CA TRP A 52 10.98 -1.71 -0.05
C TRP A 52 10.41 -0.29 -0.12
N LEU A 53 9.14 -0.15 0.23
CA LEU A 53 8.50 1.13 0.51
C LEU A 53 8.26 1.24 2.01
N SER A 54 8.45 2.43 2.57
CA SER A 54 8.24 2.69 4.00
C SER A 54 7.47 3.98 4.17
N GLU A 55 6.42 3.95 5.00
CA GLU A 55 5.64 5.13 5.38
C GLU A 55 5.39 5.12 6.89
N PRO A 56 5.09 6.26 7.53
CA PRO A 56 4.81 6.32 8.96
C PRO A 56 3.66 5.40 9.37
N TYR A 57 3.80 4.74 10.53
CA TYR A 57 2.68 4.06 11.17
C TYR A 57 1.75 5.10 11.81
N HIS A 58 0.44 4.90 11.66
CA HIS A 58 -0.58 5.74 12.25
C HIS A 58 -1.42 4.90 13.21
N ALA A 59 -1.37 5.21 14.51
CA ALA A 59 -2.21 4.56 15.51
C ALA A 59 -3.66 5.04 15.37
N THR A 60 -4.50 4.27 14.67
CA THR A 60 -5.92 4.59 14.46
C THR A 60 -6.76 3.33 14.36
N ASP A 61 -8.04 3.44 14.76
CA ASP A 61 -9.06 2.42 14.53
C ASP A 61 -9.73 2.57 13.14
N ARG A 62 -9.46 3.66 12.41
CA ARG A 62 -10.03 3.95 11.09
C ARG A 62 -9.19 3.30 9.98
N VAL A 63 -9.31 1.98 9.84
CA VAL A 63 -8.48 1.16 8.93
C VAL A 63 -9.26 0.43 7.84
N ASN A 64 -10.59 0.62 7.80
CA ASN A 64 -11.42 -0.02 6.78
C ASN A 64 -11.12 0.58 5.40
N GLY A 65 -10.97 -0.32 4.41
CA GLY A 65 -10.68 0.06 3.03
C GLY A 65 -9.22 0.38 2.71
N THR A 66 -8.26 0.12 3.62
CA THR A 66 -6.81 0.32 3.34
C THR A 66 -6.32 -0.50 2.15
N GLY A 67 -6.66 -1.80 2.12
CA GLY A 67 -6.33 -2.69 1.00
C GLY A 67 -7.02 -2.26 -0.30
N ASP A 68 -8.33 -2.05 -0.25
CA ASP A 68 -9.14 -1.69 -1.42
C ASP A 68 -8.66 -0.37 -2.04
N THR A 69 -8.34 0.62 -1.20
CA THR A 69 -7.81 1.91 -1.64
C THR A 69 -6.45 1.74 -2.29
N LEU A 70 -5.54 0.98 -1.68
CA LEU A 70 -4.22 0.73 -2.28
C LEU A 70 -4.37 0.14 -3.69
N SER A 71 -5.18 -0.91 -3.84
CA SER A 71 -5.41 -1.52 -5.16
C SER A 71 -6.10 -0.57 -6.14
N ALA A 72 -7.12 0.18 -5.69
CA ALA A 72 -7.86 1.09 -6.54
C ALA A 72 -6.98 2.24 -7.06
N VAL A 73 -6.09 2.78 -6.22
CA VAL A 73 -5.15 3.84 -6.63
C VAL A 73 -4.09 3.27 -7.57
N ILE A 74 -3.56 2.06 -7.33
CA ILE A 74 -2.66 1.40 -8.30
C ILE A 74 -3.34 1.30 -9.67
N THR A 75 -4.58 0.79 -9.72
CA THR A 75 -5.34 0.66 -10.96
C THR A 75 -5.58 2.01 -11.63
N ALA A 76 -5.98 3.03 -10.86
CA ALA A 76 -6.26 4.37 -11.39
C ALA A 76 -5.01 5.04 -11.97
N GLU A 77 -3.86 4.93 -11.29
CA GLU A 77 -2.61 5.52 -11.76
C GLU A 77 -2.07 4.81 -13.01
N ILE A 78 -2.19 3.49 -13.10
CA ILE A 78 -1.92 2.75 -14.35
C ILE A 78 -2.85 3.25 -15.47
N GLY A 79 -4.14 3.45 -15.18
CA GLY A 79 -5.11 4.00 -16.13
C GLY A 79 -4.77 5.42 -16.62
N LYS A 80 -4.06 6.21 -15.81
CA LYS A 80 -3.53 7.54 -16.19
C LYS A 80 -2.25 7.47 -17.04
N GLY A 81 -1.70 6.28 -17.27
CA GLY A 81 -0.48 6.06 -18.05
C GLY A 81 0.81 6.02 -17.23
N ASN A 82 0.73 6.01 -15.90
CA ASN A 82 1.92 5.84 -15.07
C ASN A 82 2.45 4.40 -15.15
N SER A 83 3.76 4.25 -14.94
CA SER A 83 4.37 2.93 -14.84
C SER A 83 3.83 2.17 -13.61
N VAL A 84 3.91 0.84 -13.61
CA VAL A 84 3.48 0.02 -12.46
C VAL A 84 4.23 0.41 -11.19
N GLU A 85 5.54 0.66 -11.29
CA GLU A 85 6.33 1.13 -10.15
C GLU A 85 5.81 2.46 -9.60
N GLU A 86 5.57 3.43 -10.47
CA GLU A 86 5.12 4.76 -10.06
C GLU A 86 3.71 4.70 -9.47
N ALA A 87 2.81 3.92 -10.07
CA ALA A 87 1.47 3.66 -9.55
C ALA A 87 1.48 3.08 -8.13
N ILE A 88 2.36 2.09 -7.87
CA ILE A 88 2.52 1.49 -6.53
C ILE A 88 3.04 2.53 -5.52
N ARG A 89 4.04 3.34 -5.91
CA ARG A 89 4.58 4.40 -5.05
C ARG A 89 3.53 5.45 -4.70
N ILE A 90 2.75 5.90 -5.70
CA ILE A 90 1.66 6.85 -5.49
C ILE A 90 0.60 6.25 -4.57
N ALA A 91 0.19 5.00 -4.82
CA ALA A 91 -0.83 4.34 -4.01
C ALA A 91 -0.44 4.15 -2.55
N LYS A 92 0.83 3.80 -2.28
CA LYS A 92 1.35 3.70 -0.91
C LYS A 92 1.27 5.03 -0.18
N ARG A 93 1.75 6.12 -0.80
CA ARG A 93 1.65 7.48 -0.23
C ARG A 93 0.19 7.90 -0.04
N PHE A 94 -0.65 7.68 -1.04
CA PHE A 94 -2.07 8.05 -1.00
C PHE A 94 -2.78 7.38 0.17
N THR A 95 -2.58 6.06 0.31
CA THR A 95 -3.21 5.27 1.35
C THR A 95 -2.69 5.68 2.72
N ASN A 96 -1.38 5.95 2.85
CA ASN A 96 -0.82 6.45 4.12
C ASN A 96 -1.44 7.80 4.53
N GLN A 97 -1.56 8.74 3.59
CA GLN A 97 -2.22 10.04 3.86
C GLN A 97 -3.68 9.87 4.27
N ALA A 98 -4.41 8.95 3.63
CA ALA A 98 -5.80 8.65 3.94
C ALA A 98 -5.99 8.04 5.33
N ILE A 99 -5.04 7.22 5.79
CA ILE A 99 -5.02 6.68 7.17
C ILE A 99 -4.68 7.80 8.17
N GLY A 100 -3.64 8.59 7.90
CA GLY A 100 -3.12 9.60 8.82
C GLY A 100 -4.05 10.80 9.06
N HIS A 101 -4.97 11.10 8.13
CA HIS A 101 -5.91 12.21 8.25
C HIS A 101 -7.34 11.70 8.37
N SER A 102 -7.65 11.02 9.48
CA SER A 102 -8.95 10.39 9.69
C SER A 102 -10.15 11.31 9.49
N ILE A 103 -11.29 10.71 9.11
CA ILE A 103 -12.59 11.37 9.01
C ILE A 103 -13.57 10.72 9.99
N ALA A 104 -14.35 11.52 10.71
CA ALA A 104 -15.30 11.04 11.71
C ALA A 104 -16.63 10.58 11.07
N VAL A 105 -16.56 9.50 10.30
CA VAL A 105 -17.72 8.87 9.64
C VAL A 105 -17.78 7.38 10.01
N GLY A 106 -18.99 6.86 10.23
CA GLY A 106 -19.23 5.47 10.61
C GLY A 106 -18.95 5.16 12.09
N HIS A 107 -19.45 4.01 12.55
CA HIS A 107 -19.25 3.49 13.90
C HIS A 107 -18.01 2.57 13.97
N GLN A 108 -17.34 2.52 15.13
CA GLN A 108 -16.15 1.68 15.37
C GLN A 108 -15.04 1.91 14.34
N TYR A 109 -14.65 0.88 13.58
CA TYR A 109 -13.62 0.90 12.55
C TYR A 109 -14.10 1.63 11.30
N GLY A 110 -14.25 2.95 11.36
CA GLY A 110 -14.65 3.75 10.21
C GLY A 110 -13.67 3.68 9.02
N PRO A 111 -14.06 4.21 7.85
CA PRO A 111 -13.23 4.20 6.66
C PRO A 111 -12.02 5.13 6.82
N ILE A 112 -10.99 4.86 6.01
CA ILE A 112 -9.92 5.85 5.78
C ILE A 112 -10.45 7.06 4.99
N ASN A 113 -9.74 8.18 5.04
CA ASN A 113 -10.16 9.42 4.39
C ASN A 113 -9.57 9.60 2.99
N HIS A 114 -10.32 9.25 1.95
CA HIS A 114 -9.88 9.44 0.56
C HIS A 114 -9.63 10.91 0.18
N TRP A 115 -10.28 11.87 0.86
CA TRP A 115 -10.10 13.31 0.63
C TRP A 115 -8.88 13.91 1.33
N ALA A 116 -8.13 13.12 2.10
CA ALA A 116 -6.87 13.57 2.72
C ALA A 116 -5.81 13.99 1.69
N ASN A 117 -5.89 13.40 0.49
CA ASN A 117 -4.97 13.67 -0.60
C ASN A 117 -5.39 14.94 -1.33
N LYS A 118 -4.42 15.82 -1.65
CA LYS A 118 -4.70 17.03 -2.42
C LYS A 118 -5.29 16.67 -3.79
N ILE A 119 -6.47 17.20 -4.08
CA ILE A 119 -7.05 17.16 -5.43
C ILE A 119 -6.18 18.05 -6.32
N VAL A 120 -5.45 17.44 -7.25
CA VAL A 120 -4.76 18.17 -8.32
C VAL A 120 -5.76 18.36 -9.45
N TYR A 121 -6.25 19.58 -9.62
CA TYR A 121 -7.05 19.92 -10.80
C TYR A 121 -6.13 19.94 -12.04
N PRO A 122 -6.45 19.22 -13.12
CA PRO A 122 -5.73 19.38 -14.36
C PRO A 122 -5.83 20.84 -14.82
N GLN A 123 -4.69 21.47 -15.08
CA GLN A 123 -4.66 22.73 -15.80
C GLN A 123 -4.92 22.40 -17.27
N PHE A 124 -6.12 22.70 -17.73
CA PHE A 124 -6.46 22.71 -19.16
C PHE A 124 -6.09 24.06 -19.76
#